data_AF-A0A928TNU6-F1
#
_entry.id   AF-A0A928TNU6-F1
#
_cell.length_a   1.000
_cell.length_b   1.000
_cell.length_c   1.000
_cell.angle_alpha   90.00
_cell.angle_beta   90.00
_cell.angle_gamma   90.00
#
_symmetry.space_group_name_H-M   'P 1'
#
loop_
_entity.id
_entity.type
_entity.pdbx_description
1 polymer ?
#
loop_
_entity_poly.entity_id
_entity_poly.type
_entity_poly.pdbx_seq_one_letter_code
_entity_poly.pdbx_strand_id
1 'polypeptide(L)' 'MIIRLLMRLFVAASAIAVVAGLAYVYVKPPEGMRVSREGVPLLSPPVAHPGTGEAIALERLVQHFKGGGR' A
#
# COMPACT_ATOMS: atom_id res chain seq x y z
N MET A 1 42.22 11.77 -3.63
CA MET A 1 41.73 10.44 -4.09
C MET A 1 40.70 9.83 -3.13
N ILE A 2 40.95 9.87 -1.81
CA ILE A 2 40.07 9.33 -0.75
C ILE A 2 38.63 9.87 -0.81
N ILE A 3 38.42 11.19 -0.93
CA ILE A 3 37.06 11.78 -0.98
C ILE A 3 36.22 11.19 -2.12
N ARG A 4 36.82 10.95 -3.30
CA ARG A 4 36.11 10.34 -4.43
C ARG A 4 35.73 8.89 -4.17
N LEU A 5 36.59 8.15 -3.47
CA LEU A 5 36.30 6.76 -3.07
C LEU A 5 35.16 6.71 -2.03
N LEU A 6 35.20 7.58 -1.03
CA LEU A 6 34.14 7.69 -0.02
C LEU A 6 32.80 8.06 -0.65
N MET A 7 32.77 9.00 -1.58
CA MET A 7 31.54 9.37 -2.30
C MET A 7 30.99 8.21 -3.14
N ARG A 8 31.85 7.45 -3.82
CA ARG A 8 31.42 6.26 -4.58
C ARG A 8 30.82 5.19 -3.66
N LEU A 9 31.44 4.95 -2.52
CA LEU A 9 30.95 3.98 -1.53
C LEU A 9 29.62 4.43 -0.94
N PHE A 10 29.48 5.71 -0.59
CA PHE A 10 28.22 6.27 -0.11
C PHE A 10 27.09 6.11 -1.14
N VAL A 11 27.36 6.45 -2.41
CA VAL A 11 26.37 6.29 -3.49
C VAL A 11 26.00 4.82 -3.67
N ALA A 12 26.98 3.91 -3.72
CA ALA A 12 26.71 2.48 -3.86
C ALA A 12 25.89 1.93 -2.69
N ALA A 13 26.26 2.25 -1.45
CA ALA A 13 25.51 1.84 -0.26
C ALA A 13 24.08 2.40 -0.25
N SER A 14 23.90 3.66 -0.68
CA SER A 14 22.59 4.30 -0.74
C SER A 14 21.69 3.63 -1.79
N ALA A 15 22.24 3.36 -2.97
CA ALA A 15 21.53 2.65 -4.03
C ALA A 15 21.10 1.24 -3.58
N ILE A 16 22.01 0.50 -2.93
CA ILE A 16 21.72 -0.82 -2.37
C ILE A 16 20.60 -0.73 -1.32
N ALA A 17 20.67 0.23 -0.40
CA ALA A 17 19.65 0.41 0.63
C ALA A 17 18.26 0.71 0.04
N VAL A 18 18.19 1.57 -0.98
CA VAL A 18 16.93 1.90 -1.66
C VAL A 18 16.37 0.68 -2.40
N VAL A 19 17.18 0.00 -3.20
CA VAL A 19 16.74 -1.16 -3.98
C VAL A 19 16.31 -2.30 -3.05
N ALA A 20 17.07 -2.59 -2.00
CA ALA A 20 16.73 -3.61 -1.02
C ALA A 20 15.47 -3.25 -0.23
N GLY A 21 15.32 -1.98 0.18
CA GLY A 21 14.13 -1.49 0.88
C GLY A 21 12.88 -1.60 0.03
N LEU A 22 12.94 -1.20 -1.24
CA LEU A 22 11.85 -1.36 -2.19
C LEU A 22 11.52 -2.85 -2.38
N ALA A 23 12.51 -3.68 -2.69
CA ALA A 23 12.30 -5.12 -2.87
C ALA A 23 11.62 -5.76 -1.64
N TYR A 24 12.05 -5.38 -0.43
CA TYR A 24 11.44 -5.86 0.81
C TYR A 24 9.98 -5.45 0.94
N VAL A 25 9.63 -4.18 0.66
CA VAL A 25 8.24 -3.70 0.73
C VAL A 25 7.34 -4.41 -0.27
N TYR A 26 7.83 -4.74 -1.46
CA TYR A 26 7.03 -5.47 -2.46
C TYR A 26 6.86 -6.96 -2.11
N VAL A 27 7.87 -7.60 -1.53
CA VAL A 27 7.80 -9.02 -1.12
C VAL A 27 6.98 -9.19 0.17
N LYS A 28 7.14 -8.27 1.12
CA LYS A 28 6.48 -8.29 2.42
C LYS A 28 5.87 -6.92 2.70
N PRO A 29 4.71 -6.61 2.09
CA PRO A 29 4.07 -5.32 2.26
C PRO A 29 3.73 -5.07 3.74
N PRO A 30 3.99 -3.86 4.26
CA PRO A 30 3.56 -3.48 5.58
C PRO A 30 2.03 -3.53 5.67
N GLU A 31 1.49 -3.65 6.89
CA GLU A 31 0.06 -3.90 7.08
C GLU A 31 -0.83 -2.83 6.43
N GLY A 32 -0.40 -1.56 6.45
CA GLY A 32 -1.13 -0.45 5.81
C GLY A 32 -1.22 -0.51 4.28
N MET A 33 -0.42 -1.36 3.62
CA MET A 33 -0.47 -1.60 2.17
C MET A 33 -1.32 -2.82 1.80
N ARG A 34 -1.92 -3.51 2.78
CA ARG A 34 -2.81 -4.63 2.48
C ARG A 34 -4.06 -4.12 1.76
N VAL A 35 -4.52 -4.93 0.82
CA VAL A 35 -5.79 -4.74 0.11
C VAL A 35 -6.68 -5.95 0.37
N SER A 36 -7.99 -5.73 0.44
CA SER A 36 -8.97 -6.81 0.53
C SER A 36 -9.01 -7.60 -0.79
N ARG A 37 -9.73 -8.73 -0.80
CA ARG A 37 -9.97 -9.52 -2.03
C ARG A 37 -10.60 -8.68 -3.14
N GLU A 38 -11.37 -7.67 -2.76
CA GLU A 38 -12.06 -6.78 -3.70
C GLU A 38 -11.17 -5.65 -4.21
N GLY A 39 -9.93 -5.55 -3.74
CA GLY A 39 -8.97 -4.50 -4.08
C GLY A 39 -9.10 -3.25 -3.20
N VAL A 40 -9.85 -3.31 -2.10
CA VAL A 40 -10.05 -2.16 -1.20
C VAL A 40 -8.85 -2.03 -0.25
N PRO A 41 -8.14 -0.88 -0.23
CA PRO A 41 -7.07 -0.65 0.75
C PRO A 41 -7.54 -0.79 2.20
N LEU A 42 -6.72 -1.39 3.05
CA LEU A 42 -7.06 -1.63 4.47
C LEU A 42 -7.41 -0.33 5.22
N LEU A 43 -6.73 0.76 4.87
CA LEU A 43 -6.90 2.07 5.50
C LEU A 43 -7.95 2.95 4.79
N SER A 44 -8.75 2.38 3.88
CA SER A 44 -9.85 3.12 3.27
C SER A 44 -10.90 3.48 4.33
N PRO A 45 -11.33 4.76 4.39
CA PRO A 45 -12.37 5.15 5.32
C PRO A 45 -13.72 4.51 4.93
N PRO A 46 -14.66 4.35 5.88
CA PRO A 46 -16.02 3.96 5.57
C PRO A 46 -16.72 5.02 4.71
N VAL A 47 -17.76 4.61 3.99
CA VAL A 47 -18.60 5.45 3.13
C VAL A 47 -20.02 5.49 3.65
N ALA A 48 -20.78 6.56 3.34
CA ALA A 48 -22.16 6.67 3.77
C ALA A 48 -23.10 5.82 2.89
N HIS A 49 -24.01 5.09 3.51
CA HIS A 49 -25.07 4.37 2.81
C HIS A 49 -26.06 5.38 2.21
N PRO A 50 -26.34 5.34 0.90
CA PRO A 50 -27.08 6.41 0.22
C PRO A 50 -28.54 6.55 0.67
N GLY A 51 -29.14 5.46 1.17
CA GLY A 51 -30.53 5.47 1.64
C GLY A 51 -30.70 5.76 3.13
N THR A 52 -29.68 5.56 3.95
CA THR A 52 -29.80 5.61 5.43
C THR A 52 -28.81 6.55 6.10
N GLY A 53 -27.75 6.96 5.40
CA GLY A 53 -26.65 7.77 5.95
C GLY A 53 -25.67 6.99 6.84
N GLU A 54 -25.90 5.69 7.05
CA GLU A 54 -25.05 4.86 7.91
C GLU A 54 -23.63 4.71 7.36
N ALA A 55 -22.62 4.71 8.23
CA ALA A 55 -21.24 4.44 7.83
C ALA A 55 -21.05 2.94 7.54
N ILE A 56 -20.83 2.59 6.27
CA ILE A 56 -20.58 1.23 5.80
C ILE A 56 -19.14 1.07 5.32
N ALA A 57 -18.57 -0.12 5.47
CA ALA A 57 -17.26 -0.42 4.92
C ALA A 57 -17.26 -0.26 3.39
N LEU A 58 -16.25 0.42 2.83
CA LEU A 58 -16.12 0.63 1.38
C LEU A 58 -16.19 -0.69 0.59
N GLU A 59 -15.68 -1.78 1.17
CA GLU A 59 -15.76 -3.12 0.56
C GLU A 59 -17.19 -3.58 0.29
N ARG A 60 -18.16 -3.25 1.15
CA ARG A 60 -19.58 -3.58 0.92
C ARG A 60 -20.11 -2.89 -0.34
N LEU A 61 -19.76 -1.63 -0.52
CA LEU A 61 -20.15 -0.87 -1.71
C LEU A 61 -19.54 -1.47 -2.98
N VAL A 62 -18.25 -1.83 -2.93
CA VAL A 62 -17.56 -2.47 -4.07
C VAL A 62 -18.17 -3.83 -4.40
N GLN A 63 -18.49 -4.65 -3.40
CA GLN A 63 -19.16 -5.94 -3.60
C GLN A 63 -20.52 -5.75 -4.29
N HIS A 64 -21.31 -4.78 -3.81
CA HIS A 64 -22.62 -4.47 -4.39
C HIS A 64 -22.51 -4.08 -5.87
N PHE A 65 -21.59 -3.19 -6.24
CA PHE A 65 -21.38 -2.79 -7.64
C PHE A 65 -20.88 -3.93 -8.53
N LYS A 66 -20.12 -4.88 -7.98
CA LYS A 66 -19.67 -6.08 -8.71
C LYS A 66 -20.75 -7.16 -8.82
N GLY A 67 -21.95 -6.94 -8.27
CA GLY A 67 -23.04 -7.93 -8.24
C GLY A 67 -22.85 -9.04 -7.19
N GLY A 68 -21.89 -8.87 -6.27
CA GLY A 68 -21.69 -9.72 -5.10
C GLY A 68 -22.31 -9.14 -3.83
N GLY A 69 -22.21 -9.87 -2.71
CA GLY A 69 -22.59 -9.34 -1.39
C GLY A 69 -24.09 -9.26 -1.11
N ARG A 70 -24.85 -10.30 -1.47
CA ARG A 70 -26.19 -10.53 -0.88
C ARG A 70 -26.10 -10.71 0.62
#